data_AF-A0A3D1BFL1-F1
#
_entry.id   AF-A0A3D1BFL1-F1
#
_cell.length_a   1.000
_cell.length_b   1.000
_cell.length_c   1.000
_cell.angle_alpha   90.00
_cell.angle_beta   90.00
_cell.angle_gamma   90.00
#
_symmetry.space_group_name_H-M   'P 1'
#
loop_
_entity.id
_entity.type
_entity.pdbx_description
1 polymer ?
#
loop_
_entity_poly.entity_id
_entity_poly.type
_entity_poly.pdbx_seq_one_letter_code
_entity_poly.pdbx_strand_id
1 'polypeptide(L)'
;MATAMKKVMVDIQPAEAQQVFHDGIRAKRTTELDAQDWEAVPVLLEAWRQRWSEDPAWAARVSEAHRTWNDAHQASPAPGRPEAWGQGPEDVRVRRAWVRLLDPFARLAQLPTWPIAALIRQRVKKKVRKLEFVSTMRMGFAMVLFPTVWLVESAVAGALAPEGWGVVAAAGMWVWGNVGSRLFGRFNDAMHTLRDAEDGRAFWHDPQHSDVREAWKNYLEALK
;
A
#
# COMPACT_ATOMS: atom_id res chain seq x y z
N MET A 1 19.22 -19.48 8.15
CA MET A 1 18.53 -18.22 7.81
C MET A 1 17.89 -18.24 6.42
N ALA A 2 18.62 -18.62 5.36
CA ALA A 2 18.08 -18.68 3.99
C ALA A 2 16.78 -19.50 3.83
N THR A 3 16.69 -20.69 4.47
CA THR A 3 15.51 -21.56 4.42
C THR A 3 14.29 -20.99 5.14
N ALA A 4 14.51 -20.15 6.16
CA ALA A 4 13.42 -19.51 6.91
C ALA A 4 12.88 -18.28 6.15
N MET A 5 13.75 -17.51 5.49
CA MET A 5 13.32 -16.38 4.64
C MET A 5 12.48 -16.85 3.45
N LYS A 6 12.82 -18.00 2.84
CA LYS A 6 12.00 -18.60 1.77
C LYS A 6 10.56 -18.92 2.18
N LYS A 7 10.28 -19.09 3.48
CA LYS A 7 8.91 -19.38 3.97
C LYS A 7 8.05 -18.12 4.14
N VAL A 8 8.67 -16.95 4.22
CA VAL A 8 8.01 -15.68 4.59
C VAL A 8 8.05 -14.66 3.46
N MET A 9 8.94 -14.84 2.47
CA MET A 9 9.08 -13.92 1.35
C MET A 9 8.33 -14.41 0.12
N VAL A 10 7.71 -13.47 -0.59
CA VAL A 10 7.32 -13.66 -1.99
C VAL A 10 8.59 -13.64 -2.84
N ASP A 11 9.10 -14.82 -3.16
CA ASP A 11 10.27 -15.01 -4.01
C ASP A 11 9.84 -15.42 -5.42
N ILE A 12 9.79 -14.46 -6.34
CA ILE A 12 9.41 -14.71 -7.72
C ILE A 12 10.66 -15.16 -8.48
N GLN A 13 10.65 -16.43 -8.91
CA GLN A 13 11.74 -17.06 -9.65
C GLN A 13 11.20 -17.73 -10.92
N PRO A 14 12.02 -17.83 -11.99
CA PRO A 14 13.34 -17.22 -12.13
C PRO A 14 13.26 -15.69 -12.35
N ALA A 15 14.39 -14.98 -12.26
CA ALA A 15 14.43 -13.51 -12.26
C ALA A 15 13.85 -12.90 -13.56
N GLU A 16 14.04 -13.56 -14.70
CA GLU A 16 13.48 -13.17 -15.99
C GLU A 16 11.95 -13.24 -16.02
N ALA A 17 11.34 -14.13 -15.24
CA ALA A 17 9.88 -14.25 -15.13
C ALA A 17 9.27 -13.23 -14.15
N GLN A 18 10.12 -12.49 -13.42
CA GLN A 18 9.66 -11.60 -12.35
C GLN A 18 8.70 -10.54 -12.89
N GLN A 19 9.01 -9.91 -14.02
CA GLN A 19 8.16 -8.88 -14.61
C GLN A 19 6.79 -9.44 -15.03
N VAL A 20 6.75 -10.70 -15.45
CA VAL A 20 5.55 -11.37 -15.93
C VAL A 20 4.66 -11.84 -14.77
N PHE A 21 5.23 -12.37 -13.68
CA PHE A 21 4.45 -12.90 -12.56
C PHE A 21 4.07 -11.84 -11.52
N HIS A 22 4.82 -10.73 -11.45
CA HIS A 22 4.68 -9.73 -10.39
C HIS A 22 3.25 -9.19 -10.26
N ASP A 23 2.58 -8.85 -11.36
CA ASP A 23 1.24 -8.26 -11.30
C ASP A 23 0.18 -9.29 -10.89
N GLY A 24 0.27 -10.53 -11.37
CA GLY A 24 -0.60 -11.62 -10.93
C GLY A 24 -0.45 -11.96 -9.45
N ILE A 25 0.77 -11.88 -8.90
CA ILE A 25 1.02 -12.06 -7.46
C ILE A 25 0.51 -10.86 -6.66
N ARG A 26 0.68 -9.64 -7.15
CA ARG A 26 0.13 -8.44 -6.51
C ARG A 26 -1.39 -8.52 -6.40
N ALA A 27 -2.07 -9.02 -7.43
CA ALA A 27 -3.51 -9.24 -7.40
C ALA A 27 -3.97 -10.18 -6.28
N LYS A 28 -3.13 -11.12 -5.84
CA LYS A 28 -3.40 -12.00 -4.68
C LYS A 28 -3.27 -11.31 -3.32
N ARG A 29 -2.76 -10.07 -3.28
CA ARG A 29 -2.61 -9.27 -2.04
C ARG A 29 -1.96 -10.08 -0.92
N THR A 30 -0.79 -10.63 -1.20
CA THR A 30 -0.13 -11.62 -0.33
C THR A 30 0.14 -11.12 1.10
N THR A 31 0.18 -9.80 1.32
CA THR A 31 0.30 -9.17 2.65
C THR A 31 -1.00 -9.14 3.47
N GLU A 32 -2.15 -9.39 2.84
CA GLU A 32 -3.47 -9.42 3.46
C GLU A 32 -3.97 -10.85 3.72
N LEU A 33 -3.26 -11.86 3.21
CA LEU A 33 -3.60 -13.26 3.41
C LEU A 33 -3.41 -13.67 4.87
N ASP A 34 -4.27 -14.57 5.35
CA ASP A 34 -4.04 -15.23 6.62
C ASP A 34 -2.92 -16.28 6.51
N ALA A 35 -2.56 -16.89 7.64
CA ALA A 35 -1.49 -17.87 7.67
C ALA A 35 -1.77 -19.10 6.81
N GLN A 36 -3.02 -19.52 6.68
CA GLN A 36 -3.41 -20.72 5.95
C GLN A 36 -3.37 -20.46 4.44
N ASP A 37 -3.92 -19.34 3.99
CA ASP A 37 -3.90 -18.93 2.59
C ASP A 37 -2.49 -18.58 2.11
N TRP A 38 -1.66 -18.05 3.01
CA TRP A 38 -0.25 -17.77 2.72
C TRP A 38 0.55 -19.04 2.38
N GLU A 39 0.29 -20.17 3.05
CA GLU A 39 1.03 -21.42 2.81
C GLU A 39 0.92 -21.92 1.35
N ALA A 40 -0.17 -21.57 0.66
CA ALA A 40 -0.37 -21.91 -0.75
C ALA A 40 0.49 -21.06 -1.71
N VAL A 41 0.91 -19.85 -1.31
CA VAL A 41 1.61 -18.91 -2.20
C VAL A 41 3.02 -19.40 -2.59
N PRO A 42 3.90 -19.82 -1.65
CA PRO A 42 5.20 -20.39 -2.02
C PRO A 42 5.10 -21.63 -2.90
N VAL A 43 4.09 -22.49 -2.66
CA VAL A 43 3.83 -23.69 -3.47
C VAL A 43 3.47 -23.32 -4.90
N LEU A 44 2.59 -22.33 -5.07
CA LEU A 44 2.24 -21.80 -6.40
C LEU A 44 3.44 -21.20 -7.13
N LEU A 45 4.24 -20.38 -6.44
CA LEU A 45 5.44 -19.76 -7.03
C LEU A 45 6.47 -20.81 -7.47
N GLU A 46 6.65 -21.86 -6.68
CA GLU A 46 7.54 -22.97 -7.02
C GLU A 46 7.01 -23.77 -8.23
N ALA A 47 5.69 -23.99 -8.30
CA ALA A 47 5.06 -24.63 -9.46
C ALA A 47 5.23 -23.79 -10.74
N TRP A 48 5.04 -22.47 -10.65
CA TRP A 48 5.30 -21.56 -11.77
C TRP A 48 6.77 -21.55 -12.19
N ARG A 49 7.70 -21.56 -11.23
CA ARG A 49 9.15 -21.63 -11.49
C ARG A 49 9.51 -22.91 -12.27
N GLN A 50 9.00 -24.06 -11.83
CA GLN A 50 9.23 -25.35 -12.50
C GLN A 50 8.64 -25.34 -13.91
N ARG A 51 7.37 -24.96 -14.04
CA ARG A 51 6.66 -24.91 -15.33
C ARG A 51 7.30 -23.94 -16.31
N TRP A 52 7.79 -22.79 -15.83
CA TRP A 52 8.53 -21.83 -16.66
C TRP A 52 9.77 -22.44 -17.30
N SER A 53 10.46 -23.33 -16.57
CA SER A 53 11.69 -23.97 -17.04
C SER A 53 11.41 -25.17 -17.95
N GLU A 54 10.31 -25.89 -17.71
CA GLU A 54 10.00 -27.16 -18.35
C GLU A 54 9.08 -27.02 -19.58
N ASP A 55 8.25 -25.97 -19.63
CA ASP A 55 7.28 -25.73 -20.70
C ASP A 55 7.49 -24.34 -21.34
N PRO A 56 8.37 -24.24 -22.35
CA PRO A 56 8.61 -22.98 -23.07
C PRO A 56 7.36 -22.44 -23.77
N ALA A 57 6.43 -23.31 -24.18
CA ALA A 57 5.20 -22.89 -24.83
C ALA A 57 4.27 -22.19 -23.83
N TRP A 58 4.17 -22.71 -22.60
CA TRP A 58 3.49 -22.03 -21.51
C TRP A 58 4.14 -20.69 -21.17
N ALA A 59 5.47 -20.65 -20.99
CA ALA A 59 6.20 -19.42 -20.68
C ALA A 59 5.98 -18.33 -21.74
N ALA A 60 6.03 -18.69 -23.03
CA ALA A 60 5.75 -17.79 -24.14
C ALA A 60 4.29 -17.28 -24.11
N ARG A 61 3.33 -18.18 -23.85
CA ARG A 61 1.90 -17.83 -23.76
C ARG A 61 1.62 -16.84 -22.62
N VAL A 62 2.19 -17.08 -21.44
CA VAL A 62 2.01 -16.17 -20.29
C VAL A 62 2.66 -14.81 -20.56
N SER A 63 3.88 -14.82 -21.14
CA SER A 63 4.57 -13.58 -21.51
C SER A 63 3.78 -12.77 -22.53
N GLU A 64 3.19 -13.43 -23.52
CA GLU A 64 2.34 -12.78 -24.53
C GLU A 64 1.07 -12.21 -23.91
N ALA A 65 0.41 -12.96 -23.03
CA ALA A 65 -0.80 -12.50 -22.36
C ALA A 65 -0.52 -11.30 -21.43
N HIS A 66 0.61 -11.32 -20.71
CA HIS A 66 1.06 -10.20 -19.89
C HIS A 66 1.37 -8.97 -20.72
N ARG A 67 2.09 -9.13 -21.84
CA ARG A 67 2.37 -8.04 -22.79
C ARG A 67 1.09 -7.44 -23.34
N THR A 68 0.17 -8.28 -23.82
CA THR A 68 -1.12 -7.86 -24.37
C THR A 68 -1.92 -7.04 -23.35
N TRP A 69 -1.96 -7.50 -22.09
CA TRP A 69 -2.60 -6.76 -21.01
C TRP A 69 -1.90 -5.42 -20.74
N ASN A 70 -0.57 -5.41 -20.65
CA ASN A 70 0.19 -4.19 -20.40
C ASN A 70 0.02 -3.16 -21.53
N ASP A 71 0.01 -3.61 -22.79
CA ASP A 71 -0.22 -2.75 -23.96
C ASP A 71 -1.64 -2.17 -23.95
N ALA A 72 -2.65 -3.00 -23.66
CA ALA A 72 -4.03 -2.54 -23.50
C ALA A 72 -4.16 -1.50 -22.37
N HIS A 73 -3.49 -1.74 -21.24
CA HIS A 73 -3.48 -0.83 -20.11
C HIS A 73 -2.76 0.50 -20.42
N GLN A 74 -1.68 0.47 -21.21
CA GLN A 74 -1.01 1.70 -21.64
C GLN A 74 -1.83 2.51 -22.64
N ALA A 75 -2.56 1.82 -23.53
CA ALA A 75 -3.43 2.46 -24.52
C ALA A 75 -4.69 3.07 -23.89
N SER A 76 -5.29 2.37 -22.92
CA SER A 76 -6.46 2.83 -22.17
C SER A 76 -6.27 2.60 -20.67
N PRO A 77 -5.60 3.52 -19.95
CA PRO A 77 -5.28 3.35 -18.54
C PRO A 77 -6.52 3.08 -17.69
N ALA A 78 -6.52 1.91 -17.05
CA ALA A 78 -7.50 1.56 -16.03
C ALA A 78 -7.12 2.21 -14.69
N PRO A 79 -8.10 2.62 -13.86
CA PRO A 79 -7.84 3.17 -12.54
C PRO A 79 -7.29 2.09 -11.59
N GLY A 80 -6.37 2.48 -10.72
CA GLY A 80 -5.84 1.61 -9.67
C GLY A 80 -4.71 0.68 -10.12
N ARG A 81 -4.48 -0.35 -9.30
CA ARG A 81 -3.36 -1.29 -9.42
C ARG A 81 -3.91 -2.73 -9.36
N PRO A 82 -3.13 -3.76 -9.75
CA PRO A 82 -3.56 -5.15 -9.63
C PRO A 82 -4.11 -5.53 -8.23
N GLU A 83 -3.58 -4.98 -7.14
CA GLU A 83 -4.11 -5.21 -5.78
C GLU A 83 -5.53 -4.66 -5.57
N ALA A 84 -5.92 -3.60 -6.29
CA ALA A 84 -7.23 -3.00 -6.21
C ALA A 84 -8.27 -3.79 -7.03
N TRP A 85 -7.83 -4.37 -8.14
CA TRP A 85 -8.66 -5.18 -9.03
C TRP A 85 -8.87 -6.59 -8.50
N GLY A 86 -7.81 -7.21 -7.94
CA GLY A 86 -7.83 -8.62 -7.55
C GLY A 86 -7.82 -9.56 -8.75
N GLN A 87 -8.14 -10.83 -8.51
CA GLN A 87 -8.20 -11.86 -9.54
C GLN A 87 -9.58 -11.93 -10.22
N GLY A 88 -10.62 -11.48 -9.52
CA GLY A 88 -11.98 -11.37 -10.04
C GLY A 88 -12.79 -10.21 -9.42
N PRO A 89 -14.00 -9.94 -9.92
CA PRO A 89 -14.88 -8.89 -9.38
C PRO A 89 -15.27 -9.14 -7.91
N GLU A 90 -15.26 -10.39 -7.45
CA GLU A 90 -15.48 -10.81 -6.06
C GLU A 90 -14.36 -10.36 -5.12
N ASP A 91 -13.15 -10.12 -5.63
CA ASP A 91 -12.00 -9.72 -4.82
C ASP A 91 -11.99 -8.22 -4.48
N VAL A 92 -12.88 -7.44 -5.12
CA VAL A 92 -12.96 -5.99 -4.93
C VAL A 92 -13.31 -5.68 -3.49
N ARG A 93 -12.48 -4.82 -2.87
CA ARG A 93 -12.65 -4.46 -1.46
C ARG A 93 -14.01 -3.83 -1.18
N VAL A 94 -14.49 -4.04 0.04
CA VAL A 94 -15.74 -3.42 0.51
C VAL A 94 -15.57 -1.91 0.59
N ARG A 95 -16.40 -1.20 -0.17
CA ARG A 95 -16.41 0.27 -0.19
C ARG A 95 -16.99 0.83 1.11
N ARG A 96 -16.14 1.40 1.96
CA ARG A 96 -16.53 2.09 3.21
C ARG A 96 -16.59 3.60 3.02
N ALA A 97 -17.61 4.09 2.30
CA ALA A 97 -17.72 5.50 1.94
C ALA A 97 -17.79 6.46 3.15
N TRP A 98 -18.31 5.98 4.28
CA TRP A 98 -18.39 6.74 5.54
C TRP A 98 -17.02 7.19 6.06
N VAL A 99 -15.92 6.54 5.66
CA VAL A 99 -14.56 6.96 6.04
C VAL A 99 -14.30 8.41 5.62
N ARG A 100 -14.86 8.89 4.51
CA ARG A 100 -14.70 10.29 4.07
C ARG A 100 -15.26 11.30 5.08
N LEU A 101 -16.28 10.92 5.85
CA LEU A 101 -16.86 11.77 6.90
C LEU A 101 -15.88 11.97 8.07
N LEU A 102 -14.89 11.09 8.23
CA LEU A 102 -13.87 11.20 9.27
C LEU A 102 -12.71 12.13 8.90
N ASP A 103 -12.59 12.58 7.64
CA ASP A 103 -11.50 13.44 7.18
C ASP A 103 -11.27 14.69 8.06
N PRO A 104 -12.30 15.51 8.41
CA PRO A 104 -12.07 16.66 9.28
C PRO A 104 -11.51 16.26 10.66
N PHE A 105 -12.00 15.17 11.25
CA PHE A 105 -11.52 14.67 12.54
C PHE A 105 -10.10 14.12 12.44
N ALA A 106 -9.76 13.45 11.35
CA ALA A 106 -8.41 12.95 11.10
C ALA A 106 -7.40 14.10 10.95
N ARG A 107 -7.78 15.16 10.22
CA ARG A 107 -6.94 16.37 10.09
C ARG A 107 -6.74 17.08 11.43
N LEU A 108 -7.78 17.18 12.24
CA LEU A 108 -7.68 17.69 13.62
C LEU A 108 -6.77 16.81 14.48
N ALA A 109 -6.90 15.49 14.38
CA ALA A 109 -6.05 14.54 15.10
C ALA A 109 -4.57 14.70 14.74
N GLN A 110 -4.24 15.02 13.48
CA GLN A 110 -2.86 15.23 13.04
C GLN A 110 -2.32 16.65 13.29
N LEU A 111 -3.16 17.58 13.75
CA LEU A 111 -2.81 19.01 13.76
C LEU A 111 -1.48 19.34 14.48
N PRO A 112 -1.16 18.77 15.65
CA PRO A 112 0.15 18.94 16.30
C PRO A 112 1.33 18.52 15.40
N THR A 113 1.17 17.43 14.68
CA THR A 113 2.24 16.80 13.89
C THR A 113 2.35 17.37 12.46
N TRP A 114 1.32 18.08 11.98
CA TRP A 114 1.25 18.53 10.60
C TRP A 114 2.41 19.45 10.17
N PRO A 115 2.83 20.47 10.94
CA PRO A 115 3.91 21.37 10.54
C PRO A 115 5.23 20.61 10.37
N ILE A 116 5.59 19.75 11.32
CA ILE A 116 6.83 18.98 11.28
C ILE A 116 6.79 17.93 10.15
N ALA A 117 5.63 17.30 9.91
CA ALA A 117 5.44 16.41 8.77
C ALA A 117 5.61 17.14 7.42
N ALA A 118 5.14 18.39 7.30
CA ALA A 118 5.37 19.21 6.11
C ALA A 118 6.86 19.51 5.90
N LEU A 119 7.58 19.88 6.98
CA LEU A 119 9.01 20.14 6.94
C LEU A 119 9.80 18.89 6.51
N ILE A 120 9.51 17.73 7.11
CA ILE A 120 10.16 16.46 6.74
C ILE A 120 9.92 16.15 5.26
N ARG A 121 8.68 16.26 4.78
CA ARG A 121 8.34 16.02 3.36
C ARG A 121 9.15 16.93 2.44
N GLN A 122 9.25 18.22 2.77
CA GLN A 122 10.02 19.19 1.98
C GLN A 122 11.52 18.88 2.00
N ARG A 123 12.09 18.57 3.16
CA ARG A 123 13.52 18.26 3.33
C ARG A 123 13.91 16.97 2.60
N VAL A 124 13.11 15.91 2.75
CA VAL A 124 13.34 14.65 2.05
C VAL A 124 13.25 14.85 0.54
N LYS A 125 12.22 15.55 0.04
CA LYS A 125 12.08 15.85 -1.40
C LYS A 125 13.32 16.58 -1.97
N LYS A 126 13.91 17.50 -1.19
CA LYS A 126 15.11 18.25 -1.62
C LYS A 126 16.40 17.44 -1.57
N LYS A 127 16.53 16.49 -0.62
CA LYS A 127 17.81 15.81 -0.33
C LYS A 127 17.90 14.40 -0.90
N VAL A 128 16.78 13.69 -1.02
CA VAL A 128 16.76 12.30 -1.47
C VAL A 128 16.48 12.26 -2.96
N ARG A 129 17.49 11.88 -3.76
CA ARG A 129 17.37 11.76 -5.22
C ARG A 129 16.71 10.46 -5.67
N LYS A 130 16.87 9.40 -4.90
CA LYS A 130 16.44 8.03 -5.20
C LYS A 130 15.11 7.75 -4.51
N LEU A 131 14.08 7.39 -5.28
CA LEU A 131 12.71 7.24 -4.79
C LEU A 131 12.60 6.14 -3.72
N GLU A 132 13.39 5.08 -3.83
CA GLU A 132 13.43 3.94 -2.92
C GLU A 132 13.82 4.34 -1.48
N PHE A 133 14.62 5.41 -1.30
CA PHE A 133 15.03 5.88 0.02
C PHE A 133 14.08 6.92 0.62
N VAL A 134 13.11 7.43 -0.14
CA VAL A 134 12.21 8.49 0.34
C VAL A 134 11.39 8.01 1.54
N SER A 135 10.87 6.78 1.48
CA SER A 135 10.08 6.21 2.58
C SER A 135 10.92 6.03 3.84
N THR A 136 12.08 5.37 3.70
CA THR A 136 13.01 5.11 4.81
C THR A 136 13.47 6.40 5.47
N MET A 137 13.85 7.41 4.68
CA MET A 137 14.31 8.70 5.22
C MET A 137 13.17 9.46 5.91
N ARG A 138 11.95 9.49 5.34
CA ARG A 138 10.79 10.09 6.01
C ARG A 138 10.52 9.44 7.34
N MET A 139 10.56 8.12 7.39
CA MET A 139 10.30 7.35 8.60
C MET A 139 11.39 7.59 9.65
N GLY A 140 12.66 7.57 9.26
CA GLY A 140 13.78 7.86 10.15
C GLY A 140 13.71 9.26 10.76
N PHE A 141 13.42 10.30 9.95
CA PHE A 141 13.20 11.65 10.48
C PHE A 141 11.97 11.73 11.40
N ALA A 142 10.86 11.09 11.03
CA ALA A 142 9.64 11.10 11.82
C ALA A 142 9.83 10.47 13.20
N MET A 143 10.57 9.36 13.29
CA MET A 143 10.85 8.66 14.55
C MET A 143 11.56 9.55 15.58
N VAL A 144 12.43 10.47 15.13
CA VAL A 144 13.16 11.37 16.02
C VAL A 144 12.43 12.68 16.23
N LEU A 145 11.96 13.30 15.14
CA LEU A 145 11.40 14.64 15.19
C LEU A 145 10.01 14.69 15.79
N PHE A 146 9.15 13.69 15.57
CA PHE A 146 7.79 13.74 16.12
C PHE A 146 7.79 13.72 17.66
N PRO A 147 8.47 12.79 18.35
CA PRO A 147 8.52 12.82 19.81
C PRO A 147 9.16 14.09 20.36
N THR A 148 10.23 14.57 19.72
CA THR A 148 10.93 15.79 20.14
C THR A 148 10.03 17.02 20.05
N VAL A 149 9.30 17.17 18.93
CA VAL A 149 8.35 18.28 18.75
C VAL A 149 7.21 18.18 19.74
N TRP A 150 6.64 16.99 19.97
CA TRP A 150 5.57 16.84 20.96
C TRP A 150 6.03 17.18 22.38
N LEU A 151 7.28 16.88 22.76
CA LEU A 151 7.83 17.30 24.06
C LEU A 151 7.87 18.82 24.18
N VAL A 152 8.35 19.51 23.13
CA VAL A 152 8.41 20.97 23.10
C VAL A 152 7.00 21.57 23.14
N GLU A 153 6.09 21.08 22.32
CA GLU A 153 4.69 21.51 22.29
C GLU A 153 4.00 21.29 23.64
N SER A 154 4.27 20.16 24.30
CA SER A 154 3.73 19.86 25.63
C SER A 154 4.27 20.80 26.70
N ALA A 155 5.57 21.11 26.66
CA ALA A 155 6.18 22.09 27.57
C ALA A 155 5.58 23.48 27.39
N VAL A 156 5.41 23.92 26.13
CA VAL A 156 4.78 25.20 25.79
C VAL A 156 3.31 25.22 26.24
N ALA A 157 2.55 24.16 25.98
CA ALA A 157 1.16 24.04 26.40
C ALA A 157 1.03 24.10 27.94
N GLY A 158 1.93 23.45 28.67
CA GLY A 158 1.96 23.50 30.12
C GLY A 158 2.31 24.88 30.69
N ALA A 159 3.25 25.59 30.04
CA ALA A 159 3.68 26.92 30.46
C ALA A 159 2.62 28.01 30.18
N LEU A 160 1.82 27.85 29.12
CA LEU A 160 0.76 28.79 28.74
C LEU A 160 -0.59 28.48 29.41
N ALA A 161 -0.69 27.37 30.15
CA ALA A 161 -1.93 26.98 30.79
C ALA A 161 -2.25 27.90 31.98
N PRO A 162 -3.55 28.09 32.31
CA PRO A 162 -3.95 28.73 33.55
C PRO A 162 -3.35 28.04 34.79
N GLU A 163 -3.26 28.78 35.90
CA GLU A 163 -2.74 28.25 37.17
C GLU A 163 -3.43 26.93 37.55
N GLY A 164 -2.62 25.93 37.94
CA GLY A 164 -3.09 24.59 38.29
C GLY A 164 -3.34 23.64 37.10
N TRP A 165 -3.40 24.13 35.86
CA TRP A 165 -3.69 23.31 34.67
C TRP A 165 -2.47 22.90 33.86
N GLY A 166 -1.27 23.40 34.18
CA GLY A 166 -0.06 23.18 33.37
C GLY A 166 0.27 21.70 33.10
N VAL A 167 0.18 20.84 34.11
CA VAL A 167 0.44 19.39 33.94
C VAL A 167 -0.62 18.75 33.03
N VAL A 168 -1.89 19.12 33.20
CA VAL A 168 -3.01 18.60 32.40
C VAL A 168 -2.88 19.04 30.94
N ALA A 169 -2.56 20.30 30.69
CA ALA A 169 -2.35 20.84 29.35
C ALA A 169 -1.15 20.17 28.64
N ALA A 170 -0.03 20.00 29.34
CA ALA A 170 1.14 19.29 28.82
C ALA A 170 0.81 17.83 28.48
N ALA A 171 0.16 17.11 29.40
CA ALA A 171 -0.25 15.72 29.18
C ALA A 171 -1.25 15.59 28.02
N GLY A 172 -2.24 16.50 27.94
CA GLY A 172 -3.21 16.54 26.86
C GLY A 172 -2.57 16.75 25.49
N MET A 173 -1.59 17.66 25.40
CA MET A 173 -0.85 17.92 24.17
C MET A 173 -0.02 16.71 23.75
N TRP A 174 0.67 16.05 24.69
CA TRP A 174 1.40 14.82 24.43
C TRP A 174 0.48 13.71 23.90
N VAL A 175 -0.67 13.50 24.54
CA VAL A 175 -1.66 12.50 24.14
C VAL A 175 -2.22 12.83 22.75
N TRP A 176 -2.54 14.10 22.47
CA TRP A 176 -3.02 14.53 21.15
C TRP A 176 -1.97 14.23 20.07
N GLY A 177 -0.71 14.65 20.25
CA GLY A 177 0.35 14.36 19.28
C GLY A 177 0.51 12.86 19.03
N ASN A 178 0.58 12.07 20.10
CA ASN A 178 0.85 10.63 20.06
C ASN A 178 -0.32 9.81 19.50
N VAL A 179 -1.51 9.94 20.10
CA VAL A 179 -2.72 9.20 19.71
C VAL A 179 -3.26 9.74 18.40
N GLY A 180 -3.31 11.06 18.24
CA GLY A 180 -3.84 11.70 17.05
C GLY A 180 -3.05 11.33 15.78
N SER A 181 -1.72 11.23 15.87
CA SER A 181 -0.90 10.75 14.73
C SER A 181 -1.20 9.30 14.35
N ARG A 182 -1.48 8.42 15.32
CA ARG A 182 -1.87 7.03 15.03
C ARG A 182 -3.27 6.94 14.43
N LEU A 183 -4.22 7.73 14.93
CA LEU A 183 -5.57 7.81 14.37
C LEU A 183 -5.53 8.31 12.92
N PHE A 184 -4.72 9.33 12.64
CA PHE A 184 -4.51 9.80 11.28
C PHE A 184 -3.87 8.74 10.37
N GLY A 185 -2.92 7.96 10.88
CA GLY A 185 -2.37 6.80 10.16
C GLY A 185 -3.45 5.80 9.75
N ARG A 186 -4.24 5.33 10.72
CA ARG A 186 -5.37 4.41 10.47
C ARG A 186 -6.41 4.99 9.52
N PHE A 187 -6.68 6.28 9.60
CA PHE A 187 -7.57 6.97 8.67
C PHE A 187 -7.03 6.92 7.23
N ASN A 188 -5.72 7.17 7.03
CA ASN A 188 -5.13 7.06 5.70
C ASN A 188 -5.20 5.64 5.14
N ASP A 189 -4.94 4.62 5.97
CA ASP A 189 -5.07 3.22 5.54
C ASP A 189 -6.52 2.89 5.11
N ALA A 190 -7.51 3.39 5.86
CA ALA A 190 -8.91 3.27 5.50
C ALA A 190 -9.26 4.05 4.22
N MET A 191 -8.69 5.22 4.00
CA MET A 191 -8.85 6.00 2.77
C MET A 191 -8.20 5.32 1.56
N HIS A 192 -7.03 4.68 1.72
CA HIS A 192 -6.40 3.87 0.69
C HIS A 192 -7.27 2.67 0.33
N THR A 193 -7.81 1.98 1.34
CA THR A 193 -8.76 0.88 1.15
C THR A 193 -10.00 1.33 0.39
N LEU A 194 -10.54 2.51 0.72
CA LEU A 194 -11.69 3.09 0.02
C LEU A 194 -11.37 3.41 -1.45
N ARG A 195 -10.21 4.02 -1.72
CA ARG A 195 -9.79 4.33 -3.10
C ARG A 195 -9.59 3.07 -3.92
N ASP A 196 -8.88 2.07 -3.38
CA ASP A 196 -8.70 0.80 -4.07
C ASP A 196 -10.04 0.09 -4.32
N ALA A 197 -11.03 0.21 -3.41
CA ALA A 197 -12.37 -0.31 -3.64
C ALA A 197 -13.11 0.42 -4.78
N GLU A 198 -12.90 1.74 -4.90
CA GLU A 198 -13.49 2.54 -5.97
C GLU A 198 -12.82 2.25 -7.32
N ASP A 199 -11.50 2.15 -7.35
CA ASP A 199 -10.71 1.78 -8.52
C ASP A 199 -11.06 0.36 -9.01
N GLY A 200 -11.13 -0.61 -8.10
CA GLY A 200 -11.54 -1.98 -8.40
C GLY A 200 -12.95 -2.04 -8.99
N ARG A 201 -13.91 -1.31 -8.40
CA ARG A 201 -15.27 -1.24 -8.96
C ARG A 201 -15.29 -0.60 -10.35
N ALA A 202 -14.56 0.49 -10.55
CA ALA A 202 -14.48 1.15 -11.85
C ALA A 202 -13.89 0.19 -12.89
N PHE A 203 -12.79 -0.50 -12.57
CA PHE A 203 -12.19 -1.50 -13.46
C PHE A 203 -13.15 -2.62 -13.87
N TRP A 204 -13.90 -3.19 -12.91
CA TRP A 204 -14.77 -4.34 -13.17
C TRP A 204 -16.12 -3.97 -13.80
N HIS A 205 -16.66 -2.77 -13.53
CA HIS A 205 -18.02 -2.41 -13.90
C HIS A 205 -18.13 -1.31 -14.95
N ASP A 206 -17.09 -0.49 -15.17
CA ASP A 206 -17.13 0.53 -16.21
C ASP A 206 -16.94 -0.12 -17.60
N PRO A 207 -17.82 0.13 -18.57
CA PRO A 207 -17.64 -0.30 -19.95
C PRO A 207 -16.34 0.21 -20.58
N GLN A 208 -15.84 1.38 -20.17
CA GLN A 208 -14.62 1.98 -20.75
C GLN A 208 -13.37 1.08 -20.57
N HIS A 209 -13.37 0.20 -19.58
CA HIS A 209 -12.23 -0.69 -19.27
C HIS A 209 -12.44 -2.13 -19.73
N SER A 210 -13.40 -2.40 -20.63
CA SER A 210 -13.68 -3.75 -21.14
C SER A 210 -12.44 -4.45 -21.66
N ASP A 211 -11.67 -3.77 -22.50
CA ASP A 211 -10.59 -4.39 -23.27
C ASP A 211 -9.42 -4.73 -22.34
N VAL A 212 -9.08 -3.80 -21.43
CA VAL A 212 -8.06 -4.04 -20.40
C VAL A 212 -8.48 -5.15 -19.45
N ARG A 213 -9.76 -5.17 -19.06
CA ARG A 213 -10.31 -6.20 -18.17
C ARG A 213 -10.31 -7.57 -18.83
N GLU A 214 -10.62 -7.66 -20.11
CA GLU A 214 -10.55 -8.92 -20.86
C GLU A 214 -9.10 -9.40 -20.98
N ALA A 215 -8.17 -8.52 -21.34
CA ALA A 215 -6.76 -8.86 -21.39
C ALA A 215 -6.20 -9.29 -20.01
N TRP A 216 -6.65 -8.64 -18.93
CA TRP A 216 -6.32 -9.02 -17.55
C TRP A 216 -6.82 -10.42 -17.20
N LYS A 217 -8.09 -10.74 -17.53
CA LYS A 217 -8.63 -12.09 -17.33
C LYS A 217 -7.83 -13.14 -18.11
N ASN A 218 -7.47 -12.84 -19.36
CA ASN A 218 -6.70 -13.75 -20.20
C ASN A 218 -5.29 -13.98 -19.64
N TYR A 219 -4.65 -12.93 -19.11
CA TYR A 219 -3.38 -13.05 -18.39
C TYR A 219 -3.50 -13.92 -17.13
N LEU A 220 -4.51 -13.67 -16.28
CA LEU A 220 -4.73 -14.49 -15.08
C LEU A 220 -5.07 -15.94 -15.40
N GLU A 221 -5.77 -16.20 -16.50
CA GLU A 221 -6.06 -17.55 -16.97
C GLU A 221 -4.80 -18.23 -17.51
N ALA A 222 -3.94 -17.51 -18.22
CA ALA A 222 -2.68 -18.05 -18.72
C ALA A 222 -1.75 -18.53 -17.59
N LEU A 223 -1.81 -17.88 -16.42
CA LEU A 223 -1.07 -18.24 -15.21
C LEU A 223 -1.54 -19.52 -14.52
N LYS A 224 -2.72 -20.04 -14.86
CA LYS A 224 -3.22 -21.33 -14.34
C LYS A 224 -2.57 -22.50 -15.08
#